data_AF-A0A7S1EYT1-F1
#
_entry.id   AF-A0A7S1EYT1-F1
#
_cell.length_a   1.000
_cell.length_b   1.000
_cell.length_c   1.000
_cell.angle_alpha   90.00
_cell.angle_beta   90.00
_cell.angle_gamma   90.00
#
_symmetry.space_group_name_H-M   'P 1'
#
loop_
_entity.id
_entity.type
_entity.pdbx_description
1 polymer ?
#
loop_
_entity_poly.entity_id
_entity_poly.type
_entity_poly.pdbx_seq_one_letter_code
_entity_poly.pdbx_strand_id
1 'polypeptide(L)'
;GEDSLALQLLLRATTFSKALPANHPDSSLVWCCLSRALWRCGELELAARSAQQSFVLREEIMGSAAAETAVVRNNLACCFMDLNRPGEALSHLKLAAAVFTESFGYEHPRSQTTLRNLEKARLAPKSFS
;
A
#
# COMPACT_ATOMS: atom_id res chain seq x y z
N GLY A 1 -10.56 -19.96 -14.68
CA GLY A 1 -10.10 -19.99 -13.29
C GLY A 1 -9.75 -18.59 -12.85
N GLU A 2 -9.82 -18.33 -11.55
CA GLU A 2 -9.57 -17.02 -10.91
C GLU A 2 -8.20 -16.43 -11.30
N ASP A 3 -7.19 -17.27 -11.51
CA ASP A 3 -5.85 -16.90 -12.03
C ASP A 3 -5.90 -16.16 -13.39
N SER A 4 -6.87 -16.49 -14.25
CA SER A 4 -7.00 -15.85 -15.57
C SER A 4 -7.58 -14.44 -15.44
N LEU A 5 -8.52 -14.22 -14.51
CA LEU A 5 -9.10 -12.91 -14.26
C LEU A 5 -8.09 -11.98 -13.57
N ALA A 6 -7.35 -12.51 -12.59
CA ALA A 6 -6.27 -11.81 -11.91
C ALA A 6 -5.22 -11.27 -12.90
N LEU A 7 -4.73 -12.13 -13.80
CA LEU A 7 -3.77 -11.74 -14.83
C LEU A 7 -4.36 -10.66 -15.76
N GLN A 8 -5.62 -10.81 -16.18
CA GLN A 8 -6.29 -9.81 -17.02
C GLN A 8 -6.40 -8.44 -16.33
N LEU A 9 -6.75 -8.41 -15.04
CA LEU A 9 -6.84 -7.17 -14.27
C LEU A 9 -5.48 -6.47 -14.12
N LEU A 10 -4.42 -7.23 -13.82
CA LEU A 10 -3.06 -6.70 -13.74
C LEU A 10 -2.58 -6.17 -15.10
N LEU A 11 -2.83 -6.88 -16.19
CA LEU A 11 -2.49 -6.43 -17.54
C LEU A 11 -3.22 -5.14 -17.91
N ARG A 12 -4.52 -5.05 -17.58
CA ARG A 12 -5.33 -3.87 -17.85
C ARG A 12 -4.84 -2.65 -17.03
N ALA A 13 -4.55 -2.84 -15.75
CA ALA A 13 -3.98 -1.78 -14.91
C ALA A 13 -2.61 -1.31 -15.43
N THR A 14 -1.76 -2.25 -15.84
CA THR A 14 -0.45 -1.94 -16.46
C THR A 14 -0.61 -1.12 -17.73
N THR A 15 -1.55 -1.51 -18.60
CA THR A 15 -1.81 -0.82 -19.87
C THR A 15 -2.24 0.63 -19.64
N PHE A 16 -3.20 0.85 -18.74
CA PHE A 16 -3.64 2.21 -18.39
C PHE A 16 -2.52 3.04 -17.74
N SER A 17 -1.78 2.45 -16.81
CA SER A 17 -0.68 3.13 -16.11
C SER A 17 0.41 3.58 -17.08
N LYS A 18 0.78 2.73 -18.07
CA LYS A 18 1.78 3.05 -19.09
C LYS A 18 1.30 3.97 -20.22
N ALA A 19 -0.01 4.12 -20.39
CA ALA A 19 -0.56 5.07 -21.36
C ALA A 19 -0.43 6.53 -20.90
N LEU A 20 -0.17 6.75 -19.61
CA LEU A 20 0.05 8.07 -19.03
C LEU A 20 1.56 8.38 -18.93
N PRO A 21 1.96 9.67 -18.96
CA PRO A 21 3.32 10.06 -18.62
C PRO A 21 3.74 9.51 -17.26
N ALA A 22 5.01 9.13 -17.10
CA ALA A 22 5.52 8.50 -15.87
C ALA A 22 5.28 9.35 -14.60
N ASN A 23 5.26 10.68 -14.74
CA ASN A 23 5.01 11.62 -13.66
C ASN A 23 3.52 11.92 -13.40
N HIS A 24 2.60 11.30 -14.14
CA HIS A 24 1.17 11.57 -14.02
C HIS A 24 0.60 10.89 -12.76
N PRO A 25 -0.02 11.60 -11.81
CA PRO A 25 -0.49 11.03 -10.54
C PRO A 25 -1.50 9.88 -10.70
N ASP A 26 -2.25 9.84 -11.80
CA ASP A 26 -3.20 8.76 -12.10
C ASP A 26 -2.51 7.43 -12.48
N SER A 27 -1.23 7.46 -12.86
CA SER A 27 -0.47 6.25 -13.19
C SER A 27 -0.40 5.29 -12.00
N SER A 28 -0.41 5.81 -10.77
CA SER A 28 -0.45 5.05 -9.51
C SER A 28 -1.87 4.83 -8.97
N LEU A 29 -2.84 5.69 -9.34
CA LEU A 29 -4.23 5.59 -8.85
C LEU A 29 -4.88 4.26 -9.27
N VAL A 30 -4.66 3.84 -10.52
CA VAL A 30 -5.23 2.58 -11.04
C VAL A 30 -4.79 1.38 -10.19
N TRP A 31 -3.54 1.36 -9.74
CA TRP A 31 -2.98 0.31 -8.90
C TRP A 31 -3.55 0.34 -7.48
N CYS A 32 -3.74 1.53 -6.92
CA CYS A 32 -4.38 1.70 -5.62
C CYS A 32 -5.84 1.19 -5.63
N CYS A 33 -6.60 1.55 -6.66
CA CYS A 33 -7.97 1.07 -6.85
C CYS A 33 -8.04 -0.45 -7.04
N LEU A 34 -7.15 -1.00 -7.88
CA LEU A 34 -7.08 -2.45 -8.10
C LEU A 34 -6.73 -3.19 -6.81
N SER A 35 -5.74 -2.71 -6.05
CA SER A 35 -5.36 -3.28 -4.76
C SER A 35 -6.55 -3.36 -3.80
N ARG A 36 -7.30 -2.26 -3.65
CA ARG A 36 -8.47 -2.21 -2.77
C ARG A 36 -9.59 -3.13 -3.23
N ALA A 37 -9.80 -3.27 -4.54
CA ALA A 37 -10.80 -4.20 -5.08
C ALA A 37 -10.42 -5.65 -4.78
N LEU A 38 -9.16 -6.04 -5.06
CA LEU A 38 -8.64 -7.38 -4.80
C LEU A 38 -8.67 -7.72 -3.31
N TRP A 39 -8.29 -6.77 -2.45
CA TRP A 39 -8.35 -6.93 -1.00
C TRP A 39 -9.76 -7.26 -0.52
N ARG A 40 -10.79 -6.57 -1.04
CA ARG A 40 -12.20 -6.85 -0.72
C ARG A 40 -12.69 -8.21 -1.24
N CYS A 41 -12.06 -8.72 -2.30
CA CYS A 41 -12.33 -10.04 -2.85
C CYS A 41 -11.58 -11.18 -2.13
N GLY A 42 -10.70 -10.87 -1.18
CA GLY A 42 -9.87 -11.87 -0.50
C GLY A 42 -8.61 -12.26 -1.26
N GLU A 43 -8.34 -11.63 -2.41
CA GLU A 43 -7.15 -11.87 -3.25
C GLU A 43 -5.93 -11.13 -2.70
N LEU A 44 -5.51 -11.49 -1.47
CA LEU A 44 -4.58 -10.70 -0.67
C LEU A 44 -3.19 -10.58 -1.29
N GLU A 45 -2.67 -11.62 -1.94
CA GLU A 45 -1.36 -11.58 -2.61
C GLU A 45 -1.37 -10.62 -3.81
N LEU A 46 -2.44 -10.65 -4.61
CA LEU A 46 -2.59 -9.73 -5.74
C LEU A 46 -2.85 -8.30 -5.25
N ALA A 47 -3.57 -8.14 -4.14
CA ALA A 47 -3.77 -6.86 -3.49
C ALA A 47 -2.46 -6.26 -3.01
N ALA A 48 -1.58 -7.06 -2.40
CA ALA A 48 -0.25 -6.63 -1.96
C ALA A 48 0.64 -6.24 -3.15
N ARG A 49 0.68 -7.04 -4.21
CA ARG A 49 1.43 -6.71 -5.44
C ARG A 49 0.93 -5.40 -6.07
N SER A 50 -0.39 -5.20 -6.13
CA SER A 50 -0.98 -3.98 -6.67
C SER A 50 -0.69 -2.77 -5.78
N ALA A 51 -0.73 -2.93 -4.44
CA ALA A 51 -0.35 -1.87 -3.50
C ALA A 51 1.14 -1.51 -3.63
N GLN A 52 2.00 -2.50 -3.80
CA GLN A 52 3.44 -2.31 -4.01
C GLN A 52 3.71 -1.49 -5.27
N GLN A 53 3.04 -1.82 -6.38
CA GLN A 53 3.18 -1.06 -7.62
C GLN A 53 2.67 0.38 -7.48
N SER A 54 1.55 0.57 -6.76
CA SER A 54 1.05 1.91 -6.43
C SER A 54 2.05 2.69 -5.58
N PHE A 55 2.74 2.04 -4.64
CA PHE A 55 3.72 2.67 -3.76
C PHE A 55 4.96 3.12 -4.55
N VAL A 56 5.55 2.24 -5.37
CA VAL A 56 6.73 2.57 -6.19
C VAL A 56 6.46 3.79 -7.06
N LEU A 57 5.37 3.79 -7.82
CA LEU A 57 5.00 4.90 -8.68
C LEU A 57 4.74 6.19 -7.88
N ARG A 58 4.05 6.10 -6.74
CA ARG A 58 3.77 7.29 -5.92
C ARG A 58 5.05 7.88 -5.32
N GLU A 59 5.96 7.03 -4.89
CA GLU A 59 7.27 7.46 -4.36
C GLU A 59 8.13 8.10 -5.44
N GLU A 60 8.15 7.56 -6.67
CA GLU A 60 8.84 8.18 -7.80
C GLU A 60 8.28 9.56 -8.16
N ILE A 61 6.95 9.73 -8.08
CA ILE A 61 6.27 10.97 -8.48
C ILE A 61 6.35 12.06 -7.39
N MET A 62 6.14 11.69 -6.13
CA MET A 62 5.93 12.63 -5.02
C MET A 62 7.05 12.62 -3.97
N GLY A 63 7.95 11.63 -4.02
CA GLY A 63 8.96 11.41 -3.01
C GLY A 63 8.45 10.64 -1.78
N SER A 64 9.40 10.16 -0.99
CA SER A 64 9.14 9.29 0.17
C SER A 64 8.52 10.01 1.37
N ALA A 65 8.74 11.33 1.48
CA ALA A 65 8.25 12.17 2.58
C ALA A 65 6.84 12.74 2.34
N ALA A 66 6.25 12.55 1.16
CA ALA A 66 4.91 13.04 0.87
C ALA A 66 3.84 12.26 1.64
N ALA A 67 2.84 12.97 2.16
CA ALA A 67 1.71 12.38 2.87
C ALA A 67 0.94 11.38 1.99
N GLU A 68 0.82 11.65 0.70
CA GLU A 68 0.19 10.78 -0.30
C GLU A 68 0.96 9.47 -0.47
N THR A 69 2.30 9.51 -0.42
CA THR A 69 3.16 8.31 -0.40
C THR A 69 2.97 7.53 0.90
N ALA A 70 2.83 8.21 2.04
CA ALA A 70 2.54 7.56 3.32
C ALA A 70 1.18 6.83 3.33
N VAL A 71 0.16 7.35 2.61
CA VAL A 71 -1.14 6.66 2.47
C VAL A 71 -0.98 5.30 1.80
N VAL A 72 -0.26 5.24 0.67
CA VAL A 72 -0.06 3.97 -0.05
C VAL A 72 0.86 3.02 0.71
N ARG A 73 1.86 3.52 1.45
CA ARG A 73 2.66 2.71 2.39
C ARG A 73 1.80 2.07 3.47
N ASN A 74 0.89 2.82 4.09
CA ASN A 74 -0.03 2.28 5.10
C ASN A 74 -0.94 1.19 4.50
N ASN A 75 -1.46 1.40 3.30
CA ASN A 75 -2.33 0.40 2.64
C ASN A 75 -1.57 -0.88 2.30
N LEU A 76 -0.36 -0.76 1.75
CA LEU A 76 0.52 -1.91 1.50
C LEU A 76 0.81 -2.69 2.78
N ALA A 77 1.06 -1.99 3.89
CA ALA A 77 1.27 -2.63 5.18
C ALA A 77 0.03 -3.37 5.69
N CYS A 78 -1.18 -2.84 5.47
CA CYS A 78 -2.42 -3.55 5.78
C CYS A 78 -2.50 -4.87 4.98
N CYS A 79 -2.17 -4.87 3.69
CA CYS A 79 -2.13 -6.09 2.89
C CYS A 79 -1.12 -7.11 3.48
N PHE A 80 0.07 -6.66 3.90
CA PHE A 80 1.04 -7.55 4.55
C PHE A 80 0.56 -8.10 5.88
N MET A 81 -0.16 -7.31 6.68
CA MET A 81 -0.75 -7.78 7.92
C MET A 81 -1.77 -8.89 7.68
N ASP A 82 -2.62 -8.74 6.66
CA ASP A 82 -3.63 -9.75 6.33
C ASP A 82 -3.03 -11.01 5.69
N LEU A 83 -1.85 -10.88 5.06
CA LEU A 83 -1.01 -12.01 4.61
C LEU A 83 -0.19 -12.65 5.74
N ASN A 84 -0.38 -12.24 7.00
CA ASN A 84 0.40 -12.71 8.14
C ASN A 84 1.92 -12.48 8.00
N ARG A 85 2.30 -11.36 7.37
CA ARG A 85 3.68 -10.91 7.12
C ARG A 85 3.99 -9.61 7.90
N PRO A 86 3.92 -9.62 9.25
CA PRO A 86 4.05 -8.41 10.06
C PRO A 86 5.43 -7.75 9.97
N GLY A 87 6.48 -8.52 9.67
CA GLY A 87 7.84 -8.01 9.47
C GLY A 87 7.93 -6.97 8.35
N GLU A 88 7.27 -7.25 7.22
CA GLU A 88 7.22 -6.34 6.08
C GLU A 88 6.33 -5.12 6.38
N ALA A 89 5.17 -5.35 7.00
CA ALA A 89 4.27 -4.27 7.42
C ALA A 89 4.94 -3.25 8.35
N LEU A 90 5.75 -3.71 9.30
CA LEU A 90 6.45 -2.86 10.29
C LEU A 90 7.29 -1.77 9.63
N SER A 91 8.02 -2.09 8.57
CA SER A 91 8.90 -1.13 7.89
C SER A 91 8.11 0.01 7.25
N HIS A 92 7.03 -0.33 6.55
CA HIS A 92 6.14 0.63 5.90
C HIS A 92 5.37 1.49 6.92
N LEU A 93 4.88 0.88 8.01
CA LEU A 93 4.10 1.58 9.04
C LEU A 93 4.94 2.56 9.85
N LYS A 94 6.21 2.24 10.14
CA LYS A 94 7.12 3.19 10.82
C LYS A 94 7.31 4.46 10.01
N LEU A 95 7.58 4.32 8.71
CA LEU A 95 7.80 5.47 7.82
C LEU A 95 6.50 6.26 7.61
N ALA A 96 5.37 5.58 7.39
CA ALA A 96 4.08 6.26 7.24
C ALA A 96 3.68 7.01 8.52
N ALA A 97 3.90 6.42 9.70
CA ALA A 97 3.62 7.07 10.99
C ALA A 97 4.47 8.34 11.19
N ALA A 98 5.75 8.29 10.84
CA ALA A 98 6.64 9.44 10.91
C ALA A 98 6.14 10.58 10.03
N VAL A 99 5.88 10.30 8.73
CA VAL A 99 5.39 11.30 7.77
C VAL A 99 4.07 11.91 8.22
N PHE A 100 3.09 11.10 8.65
CA PHE A 100 1.80 11.63 9.08
C PHE A 100 1.89 12.45 10.37
N THR A 101 2.70 12.02 11.33
CA THR A 101 2.88 12.75 12.59
C THR A 101 3.57 14.09 12.34
N GLU A 102 4.58 14.14 11.46
CA GLU A 102 5.27 15.37 11.09
C GLU A 102 4.36 16.31 10.29
N SER A 103 3.61 15.78 9.32
CA SER A 103 2.78 16.60 8.41
C SER A 103 1.51 17.13 9.06
N PHE A 104 0.89 16.34 9.95
CA PHE A 104 -0.46 16.61 10.46
C PHE A 104 -0.57 16.64 11.99
N GLY A 105 0.50 16.29 12.71
CA GLY A 105 0.50 16.15 14.15
C GLY A 105 0.04 14.77 14.63
N TYR A 106 0.34 14.48 15.90
CA TYR A 106 0.10 13.18 16.55
C TYR A 106 -1.40 12.84 16.65
N GLU A 107 -2.25 13.81 16.99
CA GLU A 107 -3.70 13.62 17.19
C GLU A 107 -4.49 13.47 15.88
N HIS A 108 -3.86 13.71 14.73
CA HIS A 108 -4.56 13.64 13.46
C HIS A 108 -5.05 12.20 13.17
N PRO A 109 -6.28 12.01 12.65
CA PRO A 109 -6.85 10.68 12.44
C PRO A 109 -5.98 9.72 11.60
N ARG A 110 -5.23 10.24 10.62
CA ARG A 110 -4.29 9.43 9.83
C ARG A 110 -3.11 8.97 10.68
N SER A 111 -2.52 9.85 11.49
CA SER A 111 -1.43 9.52 12.42
C SER A 111 -1.88 8.45 13.41
N GLN A 112 -3.02 8.65 14.07
CA GLN A 112 -3.59 7.70 15.03
C GLN A 112 -3.92 6.34 14.40
N THR A 113 -4.43 6.33 13.16
CA THR A 113 -4.74 5.08 12.46
C THR A 113 -3.46 4.31 12.13
N THR A 114 -2.44 4.97 11.57
CA THR A 114 -1.18 4.32 11.23
C THR A 114 -0.40 3.87 12.47
N LEU A 115 -0.45 4.63 13.57
CA LEU A 115 0.15 4.23 14.84
C LEU A 115 -0.52 2.99 15.44
N ARG A 116 -1.85 2.90 15.39
CA ARG A 116 -2.57 1.68 15.80
C ARG A 116 -2.19 0.46 14.94
N ASN A 117 -2.08 0.65 13.63
CA ASN A 117 -1.62 -0.42 12.73
C ASN A 117 -0.18 -0.83 13.05
N LEU A 118 0.70 0.14 13.32
CA LEU A 118 2.09 -0.12 13.71
C LEU A 118 2.15 -0.96 14.98
N GLU A 119 1.34 -0.63 15.99
CA GLU A 119 1.29 -1.39 17.23
C GLU A 119 0.75 -2.80 17.01
N LYS A 120 -0.33 -2.95 16.23
CA LYS A 120 -0.82 -4.28 15.83
C LYS A 120 0.27 -5.12 15.15
N ALA A 121 1.07 -4.51 14.27
CA ALA A 121 2.17 -5.20 13.60
C ALA A 121 3.31 -5.59 14.55
N ARG A 122 3.57 -4.81 15.61
CA ARG A 122 4.58 -5.14 16.64
C ARG A 122 4.15 -6.29 17.53
N LEU A 123 2.86 -6.34 17.87
CA LEU A 123 2.29 -7.36 18.74
C LEU A 123 1.98 -8.67 18.00
N ALA A 124 1.98 -8.65 16.66
CA ALA A 124 1.80 -9.85 15.87
C ALA A 124 2.96 -10.84 16.15
N PRO A 125 2.65 -12.14 16.33
CA PRO A 125 3.68 -13.14 16.54
C PRO A 125 4.64 -13.13 15.34
N LYS A 126 5.94 -13.15 15.63
CA LYS A 126 6.95 -13.27 14.58
C LYS A 126 6.69 -14.57 13.82
N SER A 127 6.45 -14.48 12.52
CA SER A 127 6.40 -15.66 11.66
C SER A 127 7.77 -16.31 11.71
N PHE A 128 7.88 -17.49 12.32
CA PHE A 128 9.06 -18.33 12.18
C PHE A 128 9.06 -18.86 10.74
N SER A 129 10.01 -18.38 9.93
CA SER A 129 10.36 -18.97 8.63
C SER A 129 11.21 -20.21 8.83
#